data_AF-A0A5E4JSM1-F1
#
_entry.id   AF-A0A5E4JSM1-F1
#
_cell.length_a   1.000
_cell.length_b   1.000
_cell.length_c   1.000
_cell.angle_alpha   90.00
_cell.angle_beta   90.00
_cell.angle_gamma   90.00
#
_symmetry.space_group_name_H-M   'P 1'
#
loop_
_entity.id
_entity.type
_entity.pdbx_description
1 polymer ?
#
loop_
_entity_poly.entity_id
_entity_poly.type
_entity_poly.pdbx_seq_one_letter_code
_entity_poly.pdbx_strand_id
1 'polypeptide(L)' 'MEKELLEKHYNKNSKIRINLKSGQFYRGEISELKENSLIFLDKFENEILISLDSIAYVIPFREIKGNVNGDAKHGEKNK' A
#
# COMPACT_ATOMS: atom_id res chain seq x y z
N MET A 1 15.80 -13.80 10.45
CA MET A 1 15.04 -13.16 9.34
C MET A 1 15.87 -11.96 8.90
N GLU A 2 16.36 -11.99 7.65
CA GLU A 2 17.29 -10.98 7.10
C GLU A 2 16.58 -9.63 6.86
N LYS A 3 17.22 -8.54 7.31
CA LYS A 3 16.71 -7.15 7.29
C LYS A 3 16.49 -6.57 5.89
N GLU A 4 17.14 -7.13 4.86
CA GLU A 4 17.19 -6.54 3.52
C GLU A 4 15.88 -6.63 2.71
N LEU A 5 14.95 -7.51 3.09
CA LEU A 5 13.65 -7.65 2.41
C LEU A 5 12.65 -6.56 2.80
N LEU A 6 12.76 -5.95 3.99
CA LEU A 6 11.86 -4.88 4.42
C LEU A 6 12.15 -3.56 3.69
N GLU A 7 13.42 -3.24 3.42
CA GLU A 7 13.82 -1.99 2.77
C GLU A 7 13.36 -1.92 1.30
N LYS A 8 13.27 -3.05 0.60
CA LYS A 8 12.76 -3.10 -0.79
C LYS A 8 11.25 -2.84 -0.92
N HIS A 9 10.49 -2.87 0.18
CA HIS A 9 9.05 -2.58 0.18
C HIS A 9 8.68 -1.30 0.93
N TYR A 10 9.66 -0.58 1.49
CA TYR A 10 9.52 0.81 1.90
C TYR A 10 9.51 1.74 0.66
N ASN A 11 8.66 1.43 -0.32
CA ASN A 11 8.29 2.39 -1.34
C ASN A 11 7.37 3.42 -0.67
N LYS A 12 7.99 4.43 -0.06
CA LYS A 12 7.38 5.74 0.22
C LYS A 12 6.43 6.09 -0.93
N ASN A 13 5.17 6.41 -0.65
CA ASN A 13 4.10 6.82 -1.59
C ASN A 13 3.17 5.73 -2.16
N SER A 14 3.13 4.51 -1.62
CA SER A 14 2.03 3.60 -1.98
C SER A 14 0.80 3.93 -1.14
N LYS A 15 -0.29 4.38 -1.77
CA LYS A 15 -1.58 4.48 -1.09
C LYS A 15 -1.95 3.10 -0.57
N ILE A 16 -2.34 2.99 0.69
CA ILE A 16 -2.83 1.76 1.31
C ILE A 16 -4.14 2.01 2.04
N ARG A 17 -4.86 0.92 2.30
CA ARG A 17 -5.97 0.87 3.23
C ARG A 17 -5.58 0.02 4.44
N ILE A 18 -5.66 0.60 5.62
CA ILE A 18 -5.48 -0.12 6.89
C ILE A 18 -6.86 -0.43 7.45
N ASN A 19 -7.15 -1.70 7.72
CA ASN A 19 -8.35 -2.10 8.46
C ASN A 19 -7.95 -2.48 9.89
N LEU A 20 -8.63 -1.89 10.87
CA LEU A 20 -8.42 -2.17 12.28
C LEU A 20 -9.28 -3.35 12.74
N LYS A 21 -8.86 -4.00 13.83
CA LYS A 21 -9.63 -5.04 14.54
C LYS A 21 -11.00 -4.54 15.00
N SER A 22 -11.15 -3.23 15.23
CA SER A 22 -12.42 -2.60 15.60
C SER A 22 -13.44 -2.52 14.44
N GLY A 23 -13.03 -2.86 13.21
CA GLY A 23 -13.85 -2.70 12.00
C GLY A 23 -13.74 -1.32 11.35
N GLN A 24 -13.07 -0.36 11.99
CA GLN A 24 -12.72 0.92 11.38
C GLN A 24 -11.62 0.74 10.32
N PHE A 25 -11.57 1.63 9.34
CA PHE A 25 -10.52 1.62 8.34
C PHE A 25 -10.04 3.02 7.96
N TYR A 26 -8.76 3.12 7.61
CA TYR A 26 -8.13 4.33 7.12
C TYR A 26 -7.61 4.12 5.70
N ARG A 27 -7.62 5.17 4.88
CA ARG A 27 -7.08 5.19 3.52
C ARG A 27 -6.16 6.38 3.37
N GLY A 28 -5.00 6.15 2.78
CA GLY A 28 -3.90 7.10 2.86
C GLY A 28 -2.56 6.41 2.68
N GLU A 29 -1.51 6.91 3.30
CA GLU A 29 -0.16 6.36 3.17
C GLU A 29 0.55 6.27 4.52
N ILE A 30 1.55 5.40 4.61
CA ILE A 30 2.41 5.33 5.80
C ILE A 30 3.51 6.37 5.63
N SER A 31 3.51 7.37 6.51
CA SER A 31 4.58 8.37 6.58
C SER A 31 5.81 7.81 7.29
N GLU A 32 5.59 7.22 8.46
CA GLU A 32 6.66 6.71 9.32
C GLU A 32 6.24 5.41 10.02
N LEU A 33 7.15 4.44 10.08
CA LEU A 33 6.98 3.21 10.85
C LEU A 33 7.84 3.28 12.10
N LYS A 34 7.22 3.12 13.27
CA LYS A 34 7.88 3.01 14.58
C LYS A 34 7.81 1.56 15.06
N GLU A 35 8.44 1.28 16.20
CA GLU A 35 8.58 -0.08 16.75
C GLU A 35 7.22 -0.77 16.98
N ASN A 36 6.24 -0.05 17.56
CA ASN A 36 4.92 -0.61 17.91
C ASN A 36 3.75 0.15 17.28
N SER A 37 4.03 1.16 16.47
CA SER A 37 3.03 2.04 15.87
C SER A 37 3.50 2.55 14.51
N LEU A 38 2.58 3.14 13.76
CA LEU A 38 2.89 3.84 12.51
C LEU A 38 2.19 5.20 12.49
N ILE A 39 2.80 6.15 11.79
CA ILE A 39 2.20 7.43 11.43
C ILE A 39 1.59 7.28 10.05
N PHE A 40 0.27 7.39 9.98
CA PHE A 40 -0.51 7.29 8.77
C PHE A 40 -0.98 8.66 8.33
N LEU A 41 -0.75 9.02 7.07
CA LEU A 41 -1.27 10.25 6.49
C LEU A 41 -2.58 9.95 5.78
N ASP A 42 -3.63 10.66 6.17
CA ASP A 42 -4.93 10.58 5.50
C ASP A 42 -4.95 11.40 4.20
N LYS A 43 -6.08 11.41 3.48
CA LYS A 43 -6.23 12.15 2.21
C LYS A 43 -6.13 13.68 2.36
N PHE A 44 -6.21 14.20 3.59
CA PHE A 44 -6.06 15.60 3.92
C PHE A 44 -4.70 15.88 4.59
N GLU A 45 -3.74 14.96 4.46
CA GLU A 45 -2.39 15.05 5.04
C GLU A 45 -2.39 15.16 6.57
N ASN A 46 -3.46 14.73 7.25
CA ASN A 46 -3.46 14.64 8.70
C ASN A 46 -2.71 13.40 9.16
N GLU A 47 -1.87 13.58 10.17
CA GLU A 47 -1.15 12.50 10.83
C GLU A 47 -2.06 11.75 11.80
N ILE A 48 -2.16 10.44 11.60
CA ILE A 48 -2.92 9.52 12.43
C ILE A 48 -1.95 8.49 13.00
N LEU A 49 -1.82 8.47 14.32
CA LEU A 49 -1.05 7.45 15.01
C LEU A 49 -1.86 6.16 15.10
N ILE A 50 -1.38 5.10 14.47
CA ILE A 50 -2.03 3.78 14.48
C ILE A 50 -1.12 2.79 15.19
N SER A 51 -1.61 2.14 16.24
CA SER A 51 -0.91 1.02 16.89
C SER A 51 -0.92 -0.20 15.97
N LEU A 52 0.24 -0.87 15.83
CA LEU A 52 0.35 -2.07 15.00
C LEU A 52 -0.52 -3.21 15.53
N ASP A 53 -0.71 -3.31 16.84
CA ASP A 53 -1.59 -4.31 17.44
C ASP A 53 -3.07 -4.08 17.09
N SER A 54 -3.48 -2.84 16.85
CA SER A 54 -4.85 -2.52 16.47
C SER A 54 -5.19 -2.90 15.03
N ILE A 55 -4.17 -3.20 14.20
CA ILE A 55 -4.35 -3.50 12.77
C ILE A 55 -4.80 -4.95 12.61
N ALA A 56 -5.88 -5.16 11.87
CA ALA A 56 -6.30 -6.49 11.44
C ALA A 56 -5.55 -6.92 10.17
N TYR A 57 -5.57 -6.09 9.14
CA TYR A 57 -4.86 -6.32 7.89
C TYR A 57 -4.70 -5.03 7.07
N VAL A 58 -3.71 -5.03 6.19
CA VAL A 58 -3.38 -3.90 5.31
C VAL A 58 -3.56 -4.32 3.85
N ILE A 59 -4.21 -3.46 3.06
CA ILE A 59 -4.39 -3.66 1.62
C ILE A 59 -3.63 -2.55 0.90
N PRO A 60 -2.55 -2.85 0.17
CA PRO A 60 -1.91 -1.88 -0.71
C PRO A 60 -2.81 -1.59 -1.91
N PHE A 61 -3.03 -0.32 -2.23
CA PHE A 61 -3.52 0.04 -3.55
C PHE A 61 -2.34 -0.10 -4.51
N ARG A 62 -2.28 -1.20 -5.24
CA ARG A 62 -1.44 -1.25 -6.44
C ARG A 62 -1.99 -0.19 -7.38
N GLU A 63 -1.30 0.93 -7.49
CA GLU A 63 -1.23 1.56 -8.80
C GLU A 63 -0.70 0.47 -9.72
N ILE A 64 -1.56 0.01 -10.63
CA ILE A 64 -1.11 -0.72 -11.79
C ILE A 64 -0.16 0.28 -12.45
N LYS A 65 1.14 0.18 -12.17
CA LYS A 65 2.15 0.79 -13.03
C LYS A 65 1.79 0.26 -14.40
N GLY A 66 1.18 1.10 -15.22
CA GLY A 66 0.80 0.78 -16.57
C GLY A 66 2.07 0.43 -17.31
N ASN A 67 2.47 -0.83 -17.24
CA ASN A 67 3.42 -1.40 -18.18
C ASN A 67 2.57 -1.64 -19.42
N VAL A 68 2.35 -0.57 -20.19
CA VAL A 68 1.89 -0.62 -21.58
C VAL A 68 2.96 -1.26 -22.45
N ASN A 69 3.31 -2.51 -22.15
CA ASN A 69 4.15 -3.38 -22.96
C ASN A 69 3.62 -4.82 -22.80
N GLY A 70 2.32 -4.98 -22.98
CA GLY A 70 1.73 -6.25 -23.34
C GLY A 70 1.63 -6.26 -24.87
N ASP A 71 2.66 -6.81 -25.51
CA ASP A 71 2.70 -7.15 -26.92
C ASP A 71 1.52 -8.09 -27.23
N ALA A 72 0.36 -7.54 -27.53
CA ALA A 72 -0.79 -8.28 -28.03
C ALA A 72 -0.86 -8.09 -29.55
N LYS A 73 0.17 -8.57 -30.25
CA LYS A 73 -0.03 -9.01 -31.64
C LYS A 73 -0.92 -10.25 -31.63
N HIS A 74 -2.22 -10.08 -31.52
CA HIS A 74 -3.16 -11.13 -31.91
C HIS A 74 -4.50 -10.54 -32.30
N GLY A 75 -4.74 -10.45 -33.60
CA GLY A 75 -5.99 -9.95 -34.14
C GLY A 75 -5.99 -9.67 -35.65
N GLU A 76 -5.06 -10.24 -36.42
CA GLU A 76 -5.25 -10.33 -37.87
C GLU A 76 -6.29 -11.42 -38.14
N LYS A 77 -7.58 -11.06 -38.08
CA LYS A 77 -8.63 -11.85 -38.72
C LYS A 77 -8.75 -11.35 -40.14
N ASN A 78 -7.88 -11.88 -41.00
CA ASN A 78 -8.16 -11.95 -42.42
C ASN A 78 -9.21 -13.05 -42.66
N LYS A 79 -10.17 -12.71 -43.54
CA LYS A 79 -11.12 -13.58 -44.26
C LYS A 79 -12.55 -13.67 -43.73
#